data_AF-A0A7S0SUT3-F1
#
_entry.id   AF-A0A7S0SUT3-F1
#
_cell.length_a   1.000
_cell.length_b   1.000
_cell.length_c   1.000
_cell.angle_alpha   90.00
_cell.angle_beta   90.00
_cell.angle_gamma   90.00
#
_symmetry.space_group_name_H-M   'P 1'
#
loop_
_entity.id
_entity.type
_entity.pdbx_description
1 polymer ?
#
loop_
_entity_poly.entity_id
_entity_poly.type
_entity_poly.pdbx_seq_one_letter_code
_entity_poly.pdbx_strand_id
1 'polypeptide(L)'
;MASGGAHKRLLLKSPVHTARVRMMHAMFPKATFVFIHRHPYEVFQSAVHMADAYYWQCYFQLPSAQDVEEFILYQGELLHRVYTEDIADVPPGQRTEVRFEDLHADPMATLSALYTALGWGHEFEQV
;
A
#
# COMPACT_ATOMS: atom_id res chain seq x y z
N MET A 1 13.56 -23.05 -11.37
CA MET A 1 12.47 -23.00 -12.36
C MET A 1 11.17 -22.98 -11.58
N ALA A 2 10.46 -21.85 -11.56
CA ALA A 2 9.11 -21.82 -11.01
C ALA A 2 8.22 -22.70 -11.89
N SER A 3 7.49 -23.63 -11.29
CA SER A 3 6.46 -24.39 -12.00
C SER A 3 5.47 -23.40 -12.61
N GLY A 4 5.48 -23.29 -13.94
CA GLY A 4 4.57 -22.44 -14.69
C GLY A 4 3.14 -22.92 -14.47
N GLY A 5 2.43 -22.24 -13.56
CA GLY A 5 1.01 -22.46 -13.29
C GLY A 5 0.18 -21.49 -14.13
N ALA A 6 -0.85 -22.01 -14.79
CA ALA A 6 -1.84 -21.25 -15.54
C ALA A 6 -2.35 -20.00 -14.79
N HIS A 7 -2.45 -18.87 -15.52
CA HIS A 7 -3.20 -17.64 -15.22
C HIS A 7 -3.51 -17.29 -13.74
N LYS A 8 -2.51 -17.21 -12.86
CA LYS A 8 -2.72 -16.66 -11.51
C LYS A 8 -2.69 -15.12 -11.54
N ARG A 9 -3.55 -14.48 -10.73
CA ARG A 9 -3.55 -13.02 -10.56
C ARG A 9 -2.25 -12.58 -9.88
N LEU A 10 -1.55 -11.61 -10.48
CA LEU A 10 -0.34 -11.04 -9.89
C LEU A 10 -0.71 -10.10 -8.75
N LEU A 11 -0.07 -10.29 -7.59
CA LEU A 11 -0.19 -9.40 -6.44
C LEU A 11 1.16 -8.71 -6.19
N LEU A 12 1.15 -7.38 -6.18
CA LEU A 12 2.34 -6.56 -5.93
C LEU A 12 2.07 -5.64 -4.74
N LYS A 13 3.09 -5.43 -3.90
CA LYS A 13 3.02 -4.48 -2.79
C LYS A 13 4.30 -3.69 -2.67
N SER A 14 4.18 -2.37 -2.74
CA SER A 14 5.23 -1.42 -2.40
C SER A 14 4.60 -0.13 -1.86
N PRO A 15 5.03 0.42 -0.72
CA PRO A 15 4.46 1.67 -0.18
C PRO A 15 4.53 2.84 -1.16
N VAL A 16 5.55 2.87 -2.02
CA VAL A 16 5.72 3.95 -3.00
C VAL A 16 4.76 3.84 -4.19
N HIS A 17 3.97 2.76 -4.29
CA HIS A 17 2.86 2.66 -5.25
C HIS A 17 1.72 3.64 -4.92
N THR A 18 1.59 4.05 -3.65
CA THR A 18 0.57 5.00 -3.19
C THR A 18 0.60 6.32 -3.98
N ALA A 19 1.79 6.84 -4.30
CA ALA A 19 1.96 8.04 -5.13
C ALA A 19 2.10 7.77 -6.64
N ARG A 20 1.69 6.59 -7.13
CA ARG A 20 1.82 6.21 -8.55
C ARG A 20 0.58 5.54 -9.12
N VAL A 21 -0.58 5.71 -8.45
CA VAL A 21 -1.83 5.06 -8.85
C VAL A 21 -2.21 5.42 -10.29
N ARG A 22 -2.17 6.71 -10.66
CA ARG A 22 -2.53 7.15 -12.02
C ARG A 22 -1.62 6.52 -13.08
N MET A 23 -0.31 6.54 -12.85
CA MET A 23 0.67 5.94 -13.75
C MET A 23 0.44 4.43 -13.92
N MET A 24 0.26 3.71 -12.80
CA MET A 24 0.00 2.28 -12.84
C MET A 24 -1.32 1.95 -13.53
N HIS A 25 -2.37 2.75 -13.31
CA HIS A 25 -3.67 2.53 -13.96
C HIS A 25 -3.60 2.76 -15.46
N ALA A 26 -2.84 3.77 -15.91
CA ALA A 26 -2.60 4.02 -17.33
C ALA A 26 -1.83 2.86 -18.00
N MET A 27 -0.83 2.30 -17.33
CA MET A 27 -0.06 1.15 -17.85
C MET A 27 -0.81 -0.17 -17.77
N PHE A 28 -1.64 -0.33 -16.73
CA PHE A 28 -2.40 -1.55 -16.44
C PHE A 28 -3.87 -1.21 -16.19
N PRO A 29 -4.67 -1.00 -17.26
CA PRO A 29 -6.08 -0.57 -17.11
C PRO A 29 -6.99 -1.56 -16.37
N LYS A 30 -6.55 -2.82 -16.23
CA LYS A 30 -7.24 -3.88 -15.49
C LYS A 30 -6.72 -4.04 -14.05
N ALA A 31 -5.76 -3.22 -13.62
CA ALA A 31 -5.24 -3.29 -12.26
C ALA A 31 -6.31 -2.93 -11.25
N THR A 32 -6.18 -3.53 -10.07
CA THR A 32 -7.03 -3.28 -8.91
C THR A 32 -6.15 -2.77 -7.78
N PHE A 33 -6.59 -1.73 -7.10
CA PHE A 33 -5.82 -1.04 -6.07
C PHE A 33 -6.44 -1.30 -4.70
N VAL A 34 -5.63 -1.77 -3.76
CA VAL A 34 -6.02 -1.94 -2.35
C VAL A 34 -5.15 -1.00 -1.54
N PHE A 35 -5.76 -0.02 -0.89
CA PHE A 35 -5.06 0.89 0.00
C PHE A 35 -5.28 0.48 1.46
N ILE A 36 -4.20 0.18 2.16
CA ILE A 36 -4.26 -0.13 3.60
C ILE A 36 -3.96 1.16 4.36
N HIS A 37 -4.88 1.58 5.22
CA HIS A 37 -4.72 2.77 6.05
C HIS A 37 -4.68 2.42 7.54
N ARG A 38 -3.98 3.24 8.31
CA ARG A 38 -3.75 3.09 9.76
C ARG A 38 -3.75 4.48 10.39
N HIS A 39 -3.93 4.56 11.70
CA HIS A 39 -3.80 5.81 12.43
C HIS A 39 -2.47 6.55 12.09
N PRO A 40 -2.51 7.83 11.65
CA PRO A 40 -1.34 8.52 11.10
C PRO A 40 -0.19 8.68 12.09
N TYR A 41 -0.47 8.88 13.38
CA TYR A 41 0.58 8.94 14.40
C TYR A 41 1.36 7.62 14.56
N GLU A 42 0.68 6.48 14.43
CA GLU A 42 1.33 5.19 14.52
C GLU A 42 2.16 4.90 13.26
N VAL A 43 1.68 5.35 12.11
CA VAL A 43 2.44 5.28 10.84
C VAL A 43 3.71 6.12 10.94
N PHE A 44 3.61 7.35 11.44
CA PHE A 44 4.75 8.24 11.62
C PHE A 44 5.79 7.65 12.56
N GLN A 45 5.39 7.20 13.76
CA GLN A 45 6.31 6.56 14.70
C GLN A 45 7.00 5.32 14.10
N SER A 46 6.25 4.49 13.38
CA SER A 46 6.80 3.31 12.69
C SER A 46 7.82 3.71 11.63
N ALA A 47 7.55 4.77 10.85
CA ALA A 47 8.46 5.27 9.83
C ALA A 47 9.75 5.84 10.42
N VAL A 48 9.67 6.60 11.53
CA VAL A 48 10.86 7.10 12.26
C VAL A 48 11.69 5.93 12.77
N HIS A 49 11.05 4.94 13.40
CA HIS A 49 11.76 3.75 13.88
C HIS A 49 12.43 2.97 12.74
N MET A 50 11.74 2.79 11.61
CA MET A 50 12.31 2.12 10.43
C MET A 50 13.50 2.90 9.87
N ALA A 51 13.41 4.23 9.78
CA ALA A 51 14.48 5.07 9.29
C ALA A 51 15.71 5.00 10.21
N ASP A 52 15.53 5.05 11.52
CA ASP A 52 16.61 4.91 12.49
C ASP A 52 17.32 3.54 12.40
N ALA A 53 16.54 2.47 12.16
CA ALA A 53 17.11 1.13 12.01
C ALA A 53 17.84 0.90 10.68
N TYR A 54 17.48 1.62 9.61
CA TYR A 54 17.91 1.30 8.24
C TYR A 54 18.72 2.40 7.56
N TYR A 55 18.28 3.66 7.63
CA TYR A 55 18.81 4.74 6.78
C TYR A 55 20.29 5.05 7.07
N TRP A 56 20.74 4.90 8.32
CA TRP A 56 22.13 5.16 8.71
C TRP A 56 23.15 4.30 7.94
N GLN A 57 22.74 3.13 7.44
CA GLN A 57 23.59 2.26 6.64
C GLN A 57 23.58 2.63 5.14
N CYS A 58 22.69 3.52 4.71
CA CYS A 58 22.51 3.91 3.32
C CYS A 58 23.13 5.26 2.94
N TYR A 59 23.59 6.03 3.93
CA TYR A 59 24.11 7.39 3.68
C TYR A 59 25.61 7.43 3.42
N PHE A 60 26.00 8.17 2.38
CA PHE A 60 27.38 8.63 2.18
C PHE A 60 27.65 9.96 2.92
N GLN A 61 26.65 10.84 3.00
CA GLN A 61 26.65 12.05 3.82
C GLN A 61 25.60 11.88 4.90
N LEU A 62 26.01 11.97 6.16
CA LEU A 62 25.13 11.77 7.32
C LEU A 62 24.23 12.99 7.50
N PRO A 63 22.89 12.86 7.36
CA PRO A 63 21.97 13.90 7.75
C PRO A 63 21.81 13.94 9.27
N SER A 64 21.22 15.01 9.79
CA SER A 64 20.78 15.04 11.18
C SER A 64 19.51 14.19 11.38
N ALA A 65 19.19 13.83 12.62
CA ALA A 65 17.92 13.17 12.95
C ALA A 65 16.71 14.04 12.54
N GLN A 66 16.82 15.37 12.73
CA GLN A 66 15.77 16.31 12.34
C GLN A 66 15.52 16.29 10.82
N ASP A 67 16.57 16.26 10.01
CA ASP A 67 16.43 16.19 8.54
C ASP A 67 15.68 14.91 8.11
N VAL A 68 15.91 13.79 8.80
CA VAL A 68 15.23 12.52 8.53
C VAL A 68 13.76 12.58 8.95
N GLU A 69 13.45 13.16 10.11
CA GLU A 69 12.07 13.33 10.56
C GLU A 69 11.27 14.25 9.62
N GLU A 70 11.85 15.39 9.21
CA GLU A 70 11.25 16.30 8.24
C GLU A 70 11.01 15.62 6.89
N PHE A 71 11.95 14.79 6.44
CA PHE A 71 11.78 13.98 5.24
C PHE A 71 10.62 12.99 5.37
N ILE A 72 10.48 12.31 6.50
CA ILE A 72 9.38 11.36 6.74
C ILE A 72 8.02 12.05 6.71
N LEU A 73 7.90 13.23 7.34
CA LEU A 73 6.68 14.04 7.29
C LEU A 73 6.33 14.44 5.86
N TYR A 74 7.31 15.01 5.15
CA TYR A 74 7.16 15.40 3.75
C TYR A 74 6.71 14.22 2.86
N GLN A 75 7.33 13.06 3.03
CA GLN A 75 6.96 11.85 2.29
C GLN A 75 5.54 11.39 2.62
N GLY A 76 5.15 11.42 3.90
CA GLY A 76 3.78 11.09 4.32
C GLY A 76 2.75 11.98 3.63
N GLU A 77 2.93 13.29 3.69
CA GLU A 77 2.05 14.27 3.05
C GLU A 77 1.98 14.07 1.52
N LEU A 78 3.13 13.88 0.87
CA LEU A 78 3.22 13.63 -0.55
C LEU A 78 2.44 12.37 -0.96
N LEU A 79 2.68 11.25 -0.25
CA LEU A 79 2.02 9.98 -0.56
C LEU A 79 0.50 10.10 -0.43
N HIS A 80 0.00 10.68 0.67
CA HIS A 80 -1.44 10.82 0.90
C HIS A 80 -2.10 11.77 -0.10
N ARG A 81 -1.51 12.94 -0.35
CA ARG A 81 -2.06 13.91 -1.30
C ARG A 81 -2.15 13.33 -2.71
N VAL A 82 -1.06 12.75 -3.21
CA VAL A 82 -1.04 12.16 -4.56
C VAL A 82 -1.99 10.97 -4.65
N TYR A 83 -2.07 10.11 -3.62
CA TYR A 83 -3.04 9.02 -3.61
C TYR A 83 -4.48 9.52 -3.71
N THR A 84 -4.88 10.49 -2.88
CA THR A 84 -6.26 11.01 -2.90
C THR A 84 -6.61 11.63 -4.25
N GLU A 85 -5.67 12.34 -4.88
CA GLU A 85 -5.85 12.92 -6.22
C GLU A 85 -5.95 11.84 -7.31
N ASP A 86 -5.03 10.88 -7.32
CA ASP A 86 -4.93 9.87 -8.38
C ASP A 86 -5.99 8.78 -8.26
N ILE A 87 -6.30 8.34 -7.04
CA ILE A 87 -7.25 7.25 -6.83
C ILE A 87 -8.63 7.64 -7.30
N ALA A 88 -8.99 8.95 -7.25
CA ALA A 88 -10.27 9.50 -7.67
C ALA A 88 -10.66 9.08 -9.09
N ASP A 89 -9.68 8.98 -10.00
CA ASP A 89 -9.86 8.60 -11.40
C ASP A 89 -10.06 7.09 -11.61
N VAL A 90 -9.76 6.26 -10.60
CA VAL A 90 -9.91 4.80 -10.67
C VAL A 90 -11.38 4.41 -10.45
N PRO A 91 -11.98 3.56 -11.31
CA PRO A 91 -13.35 3.09 -11.14
C PRO A 91 -13.59 2.43 -9.77
N PRO A 92 -14.77 2.61 -9.12
CA PRO A 92 -15.06 2.00 -7.82
C PRO A 92 -14.87 0.48 -7.76
N GLY A 93 -15.11 -0.25 -8.85
CA GLY A 93 -14.89 -1.70 -8.93
C GLY A 93 -13.41 -2.12 -9.06
N GLN A 94 -12.48 -1.17 -9.11
CA GLN A 94 -11.04 -1.38 -9.22
C GLN A 94 -10.26 -0.77 -8.05
N ARG A 95 -10.95 -0.21 -7.04
CA ARG A 95 -10.31 0.35 -5.84
C ARG A 95 -11.05 -0.05 -4.59
N THR A 96 -10.32 -0.27 -3.51
CA THR A 96 -10.89 -0.53 -2.19
C THR A 96 -9.89 -0.14 -1.10
N GLU A 97 -10.40 0.11 0.09
CA GLU A 97 -9.60 0.51 1.25
C GLU A 97 -9.77 -0.50 2.39
N VAL A 98 -8.70 -0.74 3.13
CA VAL A 98 -8.66 -1.69 4.25
C VAL A 98 -8.07 -0.99 5.45
N ARG A 99 -8.78 -1.05 6.58
CA ARG A 99 -8.25 -0.62 7.88
C ARG A 99 -7.24 -1.64 8.36
N PHE A 100 -6.05 -1.17 8.72
CA PHE A 100 -5.01 -2.01 9.28
C PHE A 100 -5.47 -2.70 10.55
N GLU A 101 -6.24 -2.02 11.39
CA GLU A 101 -6.72 -2.55 12.66
C GLU A 101 -7.69 -3.71 12.46
N ASP A 102 -8.56 -3.62 11.45
CA ASP A 102 -9.51 -4.69 11.11
C ASP A 102 -8.77 -5.90 10.53
N LEU A 103 -7.81 -5.65 9.61
CA LEU A 103 -6.94 -6.69 9.06
C LEU A 103 -6.08 -7.38 10.14
N HIS A 104 -5.65 -6.63 11.15
CA HIS A 104 -4.86 -7.16 12.26
C HIS A 104 -5.69 -7.99 13.23
N ALA A 105 -6.92 -7.56 13.52
CA ALA A 105 -7.81 -8.23 14.46
C ALA A 105 -8.41 -9.52 13.88
N ASP A 106 -8.88 -9.49 12.63
CA ASP A 106 -9.41 -10.66 11.93
C ASP A 106 -9.00 -10.64 10.45
N PRO A 107 -7.85 -11.24 10.12
CA PRO A 107 -7.35 -11.25 8.75
C PRO A 107 -8.29 -11.98 7.78
N MET A 108 -8.91 -13.09 8.19
CA MET A 108 -9.70 -13.92 7.29
C MET A 108 -11.04 -13.29 6.97
N ALA A 109 -11.71 -12.68 7.96
CA ALA A 109 -12.93 -11.91 7.71
C ALA A 109 -12.64 -10.70 6.81
N THR A 110 -11.55 -9.97 7.08
CA THR A 110 -11.16 -8.80 6.28
C THR A 110 -10.83 -9.18 4.83
N LEU A 111 -10.10 -10.27 4.61
CA LEU A 111 -9.80 -10.77 3.27
C LEU A 111 -11.04 -11.28 2.54
N SER A 112 -11.97 -11.95 3.22
CA SER A 112 -13.25 -12.38 2.64
C SER A 112 -14.07 -11.19 2.15
N ALA A 113 -14.17 -10.14 2.98
CA ALA A 113 -14.84 -8.89 2.62
C ALA A 113 -14.15 -8.16 1.46
N LEU A 114 -12.81 -8.11 1.47
CA LEU A 114 -12.00 -7.55 0.39
C LEU A 114 -12.27 -8.26 -0.94
N TYR A 115 -12.20 -9.59 -0.97
CA TYR A 115 -12.46 -10.39 -2.16
C TYR A 115 -13.89 -10.16 -2.67
N THR A 116 -14.87 -10.10 -1.77
CA THR A 116 -16.27 -9.81 -2.12
C THR A 116 -16.41 -8.42 -2.74
N ALA A 117 -15.80 -7.40 -2.15
CA ALA A 117 -15.85 -6.01 -2.66
C ALA A 117 -15.23 -5.88 -4.06
N LEU A 118 -14.24 -6.72 -4.39
CA LEU A 118 -13.59 -6.78 -5.69
C LEU A 118 -14.30 -7.72 -6.70
N GLY A 119 -15.41 -8.36 -6.31
CA GLY A 119 -16.15 -9.31 -7.14
C GLY A 119 -15.51 -10.70 -7.26
N TRP A 120 -14.56 -11.02 -6.36
CA TRP A 120 -13.78 -12.26 -6.34
C TRP A 120 -14.20 -13.24 -5.24
N GLY A 121 -15.36 -13.04 -4.60
CA GLY A 121 -15.80 -13.86 -3.46
C GLY A 121 -15.77 -15.37 -3.71
N HIS A 122 -16.15 -15.81 -4.91
CA HIS A 122 -16.13 -17.22 -5.33
C HIS A 122 -14.71 -17.84 -5.38
N GLU A 123 -13.66 -17.01 -5.48
CA GLU A 123 -12.25 -17.44 -5.45
C GLU A 123 -11.76 -17.64 -4.00
N PHE A 124 -12.43 -17.05 -3.00
CA PHE A 124 -12.01 -17.09 -1.60
C PHE A 124 -12.37 -18.40 -0.91
N GLU A 125 -13.52 -18.99 -1.23
CA GLU A 125 -14.01 -20.26 -0.65
C GLU A 125 -13.20 -21.49 -1.08
N GLN A 126 -12.29 -21.34 -2.05
CA GLN A 126 -11.44 -22.40 -2.59
C GLN A 126 -10.05 -22.48 -1.92
N VAL A 127 -9.79 -21.66 -0.90
CA VAL A 127 -8.51 -21.55 -0.17
C VAL A 127 -8.57 -22.20 1.20
#